data_AF-A0AA49GQ53-F1
#
_entry.id   AF-A0AA49GQ53-F1
#
_cell.length_a   1.000
_cell.length_b   1.000
_cell.length_c   1.000
_cell.angle_alpha   90.00
_cell.angle_beta   90.00
_cell.angle_gamma   90.00
#
_symmetry.space_group_name_H-M   'P 1'
#
loop_
_entity.id
_entity.type
_entity.pdbx_description
1 polymer ?
#
loop_
_entity_poly.entity_id
_entity_poly.type
_entity_poly.pdbx_seq_one_letter_code
_entity_poly.pdbx_strand_id
1 'polypeptide(L)'
;MKTNVIFTLLTLSSLLTVASCSSSQQFQTKQEYKLDRVVYDIDDDQIRDVLKARKTETAFKRGQSLDIKTFEKERKRIERVVKQEVDPAFDKKYITFQIDTTLADQRYSIETTVRRNKQ
;
A
#
# COMPACT_ATOMS: atom_id res chain seq x y z
N MET A 1 74.38 32.75 14.42
CA MET A 1 73.44 33.57 15.22
C MET A 1 72.10 33.62 14.49
N LYS A 2 71.01 33.28 15.20
CA LYS A 2 69.57 33.34 14.84
C LYS A 2 69.08 32.29 13.80
N THR A 3 68.64 31.10 14.24
CA THR A 3 67.24 30.67 14.60
C THR A 3 66.36 30.41 13.35
N ASN A 4 65.54 29.35 13.21
CA ASN A 4 65.10 28.29 14.11
C ASN A 4 64.32 27.18 13.35
N VAL A 5 64.58 25.93 13.75
CA VAL A 5 63.64 24.80 13.98
C VAL A 5 62.80 24.24 12.82
N ILE A 6 63.29 23.11 12.28
CA ILE A 6 62.53 21.95 11.77
C ILE A 6 62.34 20.98 12.96
N PHE A 7 61.36 20.04 12.89
CA PHE A 7 60.87 19.06 13.92
C PHE A 7 59.66 19.60 14.72
N THR A 8 58.51 18.95 14.95
CA THR A 8 58.05 17.54 15.05
C THR A 8 56.49 17.57 15.07
N LEU A 9 55.76 16.75 14.30
CA LEU A 9 55.05 15.51 14.72
C LEU A 9 53.92 15.63 15.79
N LEU A 10 52.77 15.03 15.41
CA LEU A 10 51.79 14.29 16.23
C LEU A 10 50.76 15.05 17.12
N THR A 11 49.54 15.10 16.57
CA THR A 11 48.25 14.73 17.20
C THR A 11 47.93 15.23 18.61
N LEU A 12 46.94 16.14 18.68
CA LEU A 12 46.05 16.21 19.84
C LEU A 12 44.62 15.87 19.38
N SER A 13 44.27 14.62 19.63
CA SER A 13 42.91 14.09 19.64
C SER A 13 42.14 14.66 20.83
N SER A 14 40.81 14.47 20.76
CA SER A 14 39.83 14.50 21.86
C SER A 14 39.22 15.87 22.14
N LEU A 15 37.91 16.07 22.35
CA LEU A 15 36.68 15.26 22.32
C LEU A 15 35.56 16.31 22.61
N LEU A 16 34.35 16.28 22.06
CA LEU A 16 33.19 15.72 22.76
C LEU A 16 31.96 15.67 21.82
N THR A 17 31.51 14.43 21.61
CA THR A 17 30.12 13.94 21.54
C THR A 17 29.18 14.49 20.47
N VAL A 18 29.19 13.86 19.29
CA VAL A 18 27.94 13.67 18.55
C VAL A 18 27.07 12.70 19.34
N ALA A 19 25.97 13.20 19.89
CA ALA A 19 24.94 12.36 20.49
C ALA A 19 24.39 11.43 19.39
N SER A 20 24.88 10.20 19.37
CA SER A 20 24.32 9.17 18.49
C SER A 20 22.99 8.76 19.10
N CYS A 21 21.92 9.44 18.70
CA CYS A 21 20.57 8.96 18.95
C CYS A 21 20.40 7.69 18.08
N SER A 22 20.70 6.54 18.66
CA SER A 22 20.45 5.25 18.02
C SER A 22 18.95 5.01 18.04
N SER A 23 18.24 5.44 16.97
CA SER A 23 16.86 5.00 16.75
C SER A 23 16.88 3.49 16.50
N SER A 24 16.48 2.69 17.49
CA SER A 24 16.27 1.25 17.31
C SER A 24 15.05 1.05 16.42
N GLN A 25 15.25 0.84 15.12
CA GLN A 25 14.19 0.39 14.23
C GLN A 25 13.88 -1.07 14.56
N GLN A 26 12.82 -1.32 15.32
CA GLN A 26 12.28 -2.66 15.49
C GLN A 26 11.67 -3.12 14.16
N PHE A 27 12.39 -3.98 13.43
CA PHE A 27 11.83 -4.71 12.30
C PHE A 27 10.83 -5.73 12.85
N GLN A 28 9.55 -5.34 12.93
CA GLN A 28 8.49 -6.35 13.04
C GLN A 28 8.53 -7.18 11.76
N THR A 29 8.68 -8.49 11.89
CA THR A 29 8.55 -9.42 10.78
C THR A 29 7.17 -9.20 10.16
N LYS A 30 7.12 -8.63 8.95
CA LYS A 30 5.88 -8.37 8.25
C LYS A 30 5.20 -9.72 8.01
N GLN A 31 4.21 -10.07 8.82
CA GLN A 31 3.38 -11.24 8.58
C GLN A 31 2.76 -11.10 7.19
N GLU A 32 3.05 -12.07 6.33
CA GLU A 32 2.68 -11.99 4.92
C GLU A 32 1.34 -12.68 4.69
N TYR A 33 0.26 -11.93 4.88
CA TYR A 33 -1.09 -12.43 4.61
C TYR A 33 -1.29 -12.69 3.12
N LYS A 34 -1.86 -13.84 2.78
CA LYS A 34 -2.17 -14.27 1.40
C LYS A 34 -3.65 -14.13 1.09
N LEU A 35 -3.97 -13.59 -0.08
CA LEU A 35 -5.36 -13.38 -0.49
C LEU A 35 -6.06 -14.72 -0.71
N ASP A 36 -7.12 -14.97 0.04
CA ASP A 36 -7.95 -16.16 -0.16
C ASP A 36 -9.18 -15.83 -1.01
N ARG A 37 -9.99 -14.86 -0.59
CA ARG A 37 -11.30 -14.59 -1.19
C ARG A 37 -11.50 -13.11 -1.48
N VAL A 38 -12.19 -12.82 -2.59
CA VAL A 38 -12.71 -11.50 -2.93
C VAL A 38 -14.21 -11.61 -3.18
N VAL A 39 -14.99 -10.77 -2.53
CA VAL A 39 -16.43 -10.63 -2.73
C VAL A 39 -16.71 -9.21 -3.23
N TYR A 40 -17.62 -9.10 -4.19
CA TYR A 40 -18.11 -7.81 -4.68
C TYR A 40 -19.58 -7.67 -4.27
N ASP A 41 -19.86 -6.66 -3.45
CA ASP A 41 -21.20 -6.20 -3.09
C ASP A 41 -21.52 -4.94 -3.92
N ILE A 42 -22.41 -5.09 -4.89
CA ILE A 42 -22.75 -4.05 -5.87
C ILE A 42 -24.26 -4.06 -6.06
N ASP A 43 -24.93 -3.03 -5.54
CA ASP A 43 -26.40 -2.88 -5.64
C ASP A 43 -26.85 -2.56 -7.07
N ASP A 44 -26.01 -1.83 -7.81
CA ASP A 44 -26.36 -1.33 -9.13
C ASP A 44 -26.06 -2.36 -10.22
N ASP A 45 -27.11 -2.84 -10.89
CA ASP A 45 -27.03 -3.90 -11.88
C ASP A 45 -26.10 -3.53 -13.05
N GLN A 46 -26.14 -2.30 -13.54
CA GLN A 46 -25.29 -1.85 -14.66
C GLN A 46 -23.82 -1.86 -14.25
N ILE A 47 -23.48 -1.31 -13.07
CA ILE A 47 -22.12 -1.33 -12.53
C ILE A 47 -21.64 -2.78 -12.33
N ARG A 48 -22.51 -3.65 -11.81
CA ARG A 48 -22.18 -5.05 -11.56
C ARG A 48 -21.85 -5.78 -12.86
N ASP A 49 -22.65 -5.58 -13.90
CA ASP A 49 -22.49 -6.26 -15.18
C ASP A 49 -21.20 -5.82 -15.90
N VAL A 50 -20.90 -4.52 -15.94
CA VAL A 50 -19.66 -4.03 -16.57
C VAL A 50 -18.41 -4.50 -15.83
N LEU A 51 -18.43 -4.52 -14.48
CA LEU A 51 -17.30 -5.00 -13.70
C LEU A 51 -17.11 -6.52 -13.82
N LYS A 52 -18.21 -7.28 -13.96
CA LYS A 52 -18.19 -8.71 -14.21
C LYS A 52 -17.62 -9.03 -15.59
N ALA A 53 -18.02 -8.29 -16.62
CA ALA A 53 -17.46 -8.43 -17.98
C ALA A 53 -15.95 -8.16 -18.01
N ARG A 54 -15.48 -7.24 -17.17
CA ARG A 54 -14.07 -6.82 -17.04
C ARG A 54 -13.31 -7.55 -15.93
N LYS A 55 -13.82 -8.69 -15.42
CA LYS A 55 -13.25 -9.40 -14.26
C LYS A 55 -11.78 -9.79 -14.45
N THR A 56 -11.34 -10.08 -15.68
CA THR A 56 -9.95 -10.46 -15.99
C THR A 56 -8.94 -9.34 -15.70
N GLU A 57 -9.38 -8.08 -15.78
CA GLU A 57 -8.56 -6.89 -15.55
C GLU A 57 -8.27 -6.63 -14.07
N THR A 58 -8.91 -7.36 -13.14
CA THR A 58 -8.75 -7.12 -11.69
C THR A 58 -7.30 -7.24 -11.24
N ALA A 59 -6.88 -6.33 -10.37
CA ALA A 59 -5.59 -6.37 -9.71
C ALA A 59 -5.54 -7.44 -8.60
N PHE A 60 -6.69 -7.93 -8.13
CA PHE A 60 -6.75 -8.93 -7.07
C PHE A 60 -6.52 -10.35 -7.61
N LYS A 61 -5.38 -10.94 -7.25
CA LYS A 61 -5.03 -12.33 -7.60
C LYS A 61 -4.96 -13.18 -6.34
N ARG A 62 -5.65 -14.33 -6.34
CA ARG A 62 -5.60 -15.30 -5.22
C ARG A 62 -4.15 -15.67 -4.92
N GLY A 63 -3.80 -15.74 -3.63
CA GLY A 63 -2.45 -16.03 -3.14
C GLY A 63 -1.50 -14.83 -3.13
N GLN A 64 -1.90 -13.66 -3.64
CA GLN A 64 -1.04 -12.47 -3.56
C GLN A 64 -0.89 -11.99 -2.12
N SER A 65 0.20 -11.29 -1.84
CA SER A 65 0.45 -10.68 -0.54
C SER A 65 -0.36 -9.40 -0.34
N LEU A 66 -0.71 -9.10 0.91
CA LEU A 66 -1.39 -7.86 1.27
C LEU A 66 -0.51 -6.63 0.96
N ASP A 67 -0.91 -5.88 -0.07
CA ASP A 67 -0.22 -4.66 -0.52
C ASP A 67 -1.24 -3.56 -0.87
N ILE A 68 -1.10 -2.41 -0.20
CA ILE A 68 -1.93 -1.21 -0.41
C ILE A 68 -1.92 -0.77 -1.88
N LYS A 69 -0.78 -0.94 -2.59
CA LYS A 69 -0.68 -0.57 -4.01
C LYS A 69 -1.64 -1.36 -4.89
N THR A 70 -1.97 -2.59 -4.50
CA THR A 70 -2.93 -3.43 -5.23
C THR A 70 -4.35 -2.89 -5.09
N PHE A 71 -4.74 -2.42 -3.91
CA PHE A 71 -6.04 -1.80 -3.68
C PHE A 71 -6.19 -0.47 -4.45
N GLU A 72 -5.14 0.34 -4.50
CA GLU A 72 -5.15 1.58 -5.31
C GLU A 72 -5.30 1.28 -6.81
N LYS A 73 -4.61 0.25 -7.32
CA LYS A 73 -4.76 -0.20 -8.70
C LYS A 73 -6.19 -0.67 -8.99
N GLU A 74 -6.77 -1.46 -8.08
CA GLU A 74 -8.13 -1.94 -8.25
C GLU A 74 -9.14 -0.80 -8.18
N ARG A 75 -8.98 0.16 -7.26
CA ARG A 75 -9.85 1.33 -7.16
C ARG A 75 -9.85 2.13 -8.45
N LYS A 76 -8.68 2.40 -9.02
CA LYS A 76 -8.53 3.11 -10.31
C LYS A 76 -9.16 2.33 -11.46
N ARG A 77 -9.03 1.00 -11.47
CA ARG A 77 -9.66 0.14 -12.48
C ARG A 77 -11.17 0.24 -12.40
N ILE A 78 -11.76 0.06 -11.22
CA ILE A 78 -13.21 0.14 -11.00
C ILE A 78 -13.71 1.52 -11.42
N GLU A 79 -13.08 2.60 -10.93
CA GLU A 79 -13.44 3.98 -11.29
C GLU A 79 -13.42 4.18 -12.82
N ARG A 80 -12.35 3.76 -13.49
CA ARG A 80 -12.22 3.89 -14.94
C ARG A 80 -13.32 3.13 -15.69
N VAL A 81 -13.56 1.87 -15.34
CA VAL A 81 -14.57 1.03 -16.02
C VAL A 81 -15.96 1.64 -15.85
N VAL A 82 -16.32 2.05 -14.63
CA VAL A 82 -17.64 2.62 -14.35
C VAL A 82 -17.82 3.98 -15.06
N LYS A 83 -16.78 4.83 -15.08
CA LYS A 83 -16.81 6.09 -15.82
C LYS A 83 -17.00 5.92 -17.33
N GLN A 84 -16.36 4.91 -17.90
CA GLN A 84 -16.36 4.69 -19.34
C GLN A 84 -17.68 4.08 -19.84
N GLU A 85 -18.33 3.25 -19.02
CA GLU A 85 -19.45 2.42 -19.49
C GLU A 85 -20.80 2.72 -18.82
N VAL A 86 -20.84 3.38 -17.66
CA VAL A 86 -22.08 3.56 -16.87
C VAL A 86 -22.33 5.02 -16.48
N ASP A 87 -21.41 5.64 -15.74
CA ASP A 87 -21.60 6.99 -15.18
C ASP A 87 -20.30 7.80 -15.28
N PRO A 88 -20.18 8.72 -16.25
CA PRO A 88 -19.00 9.57 -16.41
C PRO A 88 -18.65 10.43 -15.19
N ALA A 89 -19.63 10.73 -14.34
CA ALA A 89 -19.46 11.50 -13.11
C ALA A 89 -19.12 10.64 -11.89
N PHE A 90 -19.01 9.31 -12.04
CA PHE A 90 -18.71 8.38 -10.96
C PHE A 90 -17.46 8.79 -10.16
N ASP A 91 -17.51 8.71 -8.83
CA ASP A 91 -16.36 9.06 -7.99
C ASP A 91 -15.84 7.83 -7.23
N LYS A 92 -14.51 7.68 -7.17
CA LYS A 92 -13.85 6.60 -6.44
C LYS A 92 -14.19 6.53 -4.94
N LYS A 93 -14.72 7.60 -4.34
CA LYS A 93 -15.19 7.63 -2.94
C LYS A 93 -16.33 6.64 -2.68
N TYR A 94 -17.05 6.22 -3.72
CA TYR A 94 -18.10 5.20 -3.61
C TYR A 94 -17.58 3.77 -3.73
N ILE A 95 -16.26 3.58 -3.73
CA ILE A 95 -15.59 2.27 -3.69
C ILE A 95 -14.98 2.08 -2.31
N THR A 96 -15.45 1.06 -1.58
CA THR A 96 -14.91 0.67 -0.26
C THR A 96 -14.31 -0.72 -0.31
N PHE A 97 -13.20 -0.92 0.39
CA PHE A 97 -12.61 -2.23 0.61
C PHE A 97 -12.57 -2.51 2.11
N GLN A 98 -13.18 -3.60 2.53
CA GLN A 98 -13.03 -4.15 3.87
C GLN A 98 -12.10 -5.36 3.78
N ILE A 99 -11.16 -5.46 4.72
CA ILE A 99 -10.12 -6.47 4.73
C ILE A 99 -10.23 -7.23 6.05
N ASP A 100 -10.57 -8.50 5.96
CA ASP A 100 -10.58 -9.39 7.12
C ASP A 100 -9.33 -10.26 7.08
N THR A 101 -8.56 -10.27 8.16
CA THR A 101 -7.36 -11.10 8.30
C THR A 101 -7.61 -12.24 9.27
N THR A 102 -7.12 -13.43 8.93
CA THR A 102 -7.15 -14.61 9.80
C THR A 102 -5.72 -14.95 10.20
N LEU A 103 -5.41 -14.79 11.49
CA LEU A 103 -4.07 -15.03 12.04
C LEU A 103 -3.62 -16.50 11.91
N ALA A 104 -4.54 -17.45 12.15
CA ALA A 104 -4.24 -18.88 12.16
C ALA A 104 -3.69 -19.38 10.81
N ASP A 105 -4.28 -18.91 9.71
CA ASP A 105 -3.93 -19.35 8.35
C ASP A 105 -3.08 -18.33 7.58
N GLN A 106 -2.78 -17.18 8.18
CA GLN A 106 -2.13 -16.03 7.51
C GLN A 106 -2.83 -15.68 6.19
N ARG A 107 -4.16 -15.68 6.21
CA ARG A 107 -5.00 -15.38 5.05
C ARG A 107 -5.76 -14.09 5.24
N TYR A 108 -6.16 -13.50 4.13
CA TYR A 108 -7.10 -12.38 4.17
C TYR A 108 -8.17 -12.50 3.09
N SER A 109 -9.35 -11.95 3.38
CA SER A 109 -10.43 -11.76 2.44
C SER A 109 -10.69 -10.28 2.21
N ILE A 110 -11.26 -9.98 1.04
CA ILE A 110 -11.65 -8.63 0.64
C ILE A 110 -13.14 -8.62 0.37
N GLU A 111 -13.87 -7.74 1.02
CA GLU A 111 -15.21 -7.33 0.62
C GLU A 111 -15.14 -5.97 -0.06
N THR A 112 -15.51 -5.94 -1.34
CA THR A 112 -15.50 -4.74 -2.18
C THR A 112 -16.92 -4.25 -2.34
N THR A 113 -17.23 -3.09 -1.77
CA THR A 113 -18.53 -2.45 -1.95
C THR A 113 -18.40 -1.35 -3.01
N VAL A 114 -19.29 -1.37 -4.00
CA VAL A 114 -19.40 -0.30 -5.01
C VAL A 114 -20.83 0.20 -5.04
N ARG A 115 -21.04 1.48 -4.72
CA ARG A 115 -22.35 2.14 -4.76
C ARG A 115 -22.37 3.21 -5.85
N ARG A 116 -23.55 3.51 -6.40
CA ARG A 116 -23.71 4.63 -7.34
C ARG A 116 -23.55 5.96 -6.59
N ASN A 117 -23.18 7.02 -7.32
CA ASN A 117 -23.23 8.37 -6.81
C ASN A 117 -24.65 8.67 -6.28
N LYS A 118 -24.75 9.07 -5.01
CA LYS A 118 -26.00 9.65 -4.51
C LYS A 118 -26.15 11.03 -5.17
N GLN A 119 -27.22 11.20 -5.96
CA GLN A 119 -27.65 12.49 -6.48
C GLN A 119 -28.12 13.39 -5.34
#